data_AF-C8WL78-F1
#
_entry.id   AF-C8WL78-F1
#
_cell.length_a   1.000
_cell.length_b   1.000
_cell.length_c   1.000
_cell.angle_alpha   90.00
_cell.angle_beta   90.00
_cell.angle_gamma   90.00
#
_symmetry.space_group_name_H-M   'P 1'
#
loop_
_entity.id
_entity.type
_entity.pdbx_description
1 polymer ?
#
loop_
_entity_poly.entity_id
_entity_poly.type
_entity_poly.pdbx_seq_one_letter_code
_entity_poly.pdbx_strand_id
1 'polypeptide(L)'
;MSKDLTAQDIKRIRRKYGLTQQGFARLLGLGEASVVRYENGQTPSKANANLIRAADNPAFMRDCFERDGDLLSHEQRGKAEQIIYALVTFDEDGDIMDINEMYEITLQQEVLNEQAAQLMGDTINLLLAAREQEDAIAEAVYEDVLKQISHIKPRIISEGHLNTVRLSEIRGQIECLKNMVDSRQAKAA
;
A
#
# COMPACT_ATOMS: atom_id res chain seq x y z
N MET A 1 11.09 8.79 -37.78
CA MET A 1 10.47 7.58 -38.35
C MET A 1 9.57 6.96 -37.28
N SER A 2 8.28 6.71 -37.57
CA SER A 2 7.41 6.01 -36.61
C SER A 2 7.91 4.59 -36.50
N LYS A 3 8.47 4.22 -35.34
CA LYS A 3 8.85 2.84 -35.06
C LYS A 3 7.56 2.03 -34.99
N ASP A 4 7.41 1.07 -35.89
CA ASP A 4 6.27 0.16 -35.88
C ASP A 4 6.28 -0.60 -34.56
N LEU A 5 5.13 -0.60 -33.88
CA LEU A 5 4.97 -1.25 -32.58
C LEU A 5 4.94 -2.76 -32.80
N THR A 6 6.00 -3.46 -32.43
CA THR A 6 6.11 -4.91 -32.65
C THR A 6 5.39 -5.70 -31.56
N ALA A 7 5.03 -6.96 -31.85
CA ALA A 7 4.47 -7.87 -30.84
C ALA A 7 5.37 -8.03 -29.60
N GLN A 8 6.70 -7.96 -29.78
CA GLN A 8 7.65 -8.02 -28.67
C GLN A 8 7.62 -6.73 -27.83
N ASP A 9 7.47 -5.56 -28.46
CA ASP A 9 7.31 -4.29 -27.74
C ASP A 9 6.06 -4.30 -26.87
N ILE A 10 4.94 -4.80 -27.42
CA ILE A 10 3.67 -4.91 -26.67
C ILE A 10 3.84 -5.81 -25.44
N LYS A 11 4.48 -6.98 -25.63
CA LYS A 11 4.80 -7.89 -24.52
C LYS A 11 5.71 -7.24 -23.48
N ARG A 12 6.73 -6.49 -23.91
CA ARG A 12 7.67 -5.79 -23.04
C ARG A 12 6.94 -4.75 -22.20
N ILE A 13 6.15 -3.88 -22.84
CA ILE A 13 5.40 -2.81 -22.17
C ILE A 13 4.43 -3.39 -21.14
N ARG A 14 3.67 -4.44 -21.50
CA ARG A 14 2.79 -5.10 -20.54
C ARG A 14 3.55 -5.69 -19.34
N ARG A 15 4.61 -6.45 -19.62
CA ARG A 15 5.39 -7.16 -18.59
C ARG A 15 6.14 -6.20 -17.67
N LYS A 16 6.46 -4.98 -18.13
CA LYS A 16 7.02 -3.88 -17.33
C LYS A 16 6.23 -3.68 -16.05
N TYR A 17 4.90 -3.86 -16.07
CA TYR A 17 4.00 -3.65 -14.92
C TYR A 17 3.52 -4.96 -14.27
N GLY A 18 4.08 -6.11 -14.63
CA GLY A 18 3.66 -7.40 -14.09
C GLY A 18 2.23 -7.84 -14.48
N LEU A 19 1.63 -7.21 -15.51
CA LEU A 19 0.24 -7.45 -15.90
C LEU A 19 0.06 -8.69 -16.78
N THR A 20 -1.09 -9.35 -16.66
CA THR A 20 -1.58 -10.35 -17.63
C THR A 20 -2.11 -9.66 -18.88
N GLN A 21 -2.27 -10.39 -19.99
CA GLN A 21 -2.88 -9.85 -21.21
C GLN A 21 -4.27 -9.27 -20.93
N GLN A 22 -5.05 -9.96 -20.10
CA GLN A 22 -6.35 -9.51 -19.62
C GLN A 22 -6.26 -8.23 -18.79
N GLY A 23 -5.37 -8.19 -17.80
CA GLY A 23 -5.20 -7.00 -16.95
C GLY A 23 -4.77 -5.77 -17.74
N PHE A 24 -3.84 -5.95 -18.67
CA PHE A 24 -3.39 -4.88 -19.58
C PHE A 24 -4.51 -4.39 -20.51
N ALA A 25 -5.34 -5.31 -21.02
CA ALA A 25 -6.49 -4.95 -21.82
C ALA A 25 -7.51 -4.13 -21.02
N ARG A 26 -7.81 -4.55 -19.79
CA ARG A 26 -8.75 -3.84 -18.88
C ARG A 26 -8.29 -2.42 -18.58
N LEU A 27 -7.03 -2.23 -18.17
CA LEU A 27 -6.50 -0.90 -17.84
C LEU A 27 -6.47 0.06 -19.02
N LEU A 28 -6.25 -0.45 -20.24
CA LEU A 28 -6.22 0.37 -21.45
C LEU A 28 -7.59 0.52 -22.13
N GLY A 29 -8.65 -0.08 -21.58
CA GLY A 29 -9.98 -0.11 -22.21
C GLY A 29 -10.01 -0.86 -23.55
N LEU A 30 -9.10 -1.82 -23.75
CA LEU A 30 -9.00 -2.63 -24.96
C LEU A 30 -9.73 -3.97 -24.78
N GLY A 31 -10.18 -4.54 -25.90
CA GLY A 31 -10.66 -5.92 -25.90
C GLY A 31 -9.52 -6.91 -25.64
N GLU A 32 -9.70 -7.86 -24.72
CA GLU A 32 -8.71 -8.88 -24.37
C GLU A 32 -8.22 -9.66 -25.60
N ALA A 33 -9.15 -10.13 -26.44
CA ALA A 33 -8.83 -10.84 -27.69
C ALA A 33 -7.97 -9.98 -28.64
N SER A 34 -8.11 -8.66 -28.61
CA SER A 34 -7.29 -7.76 -29.41
C SER A 34 -5.86 -7.72 -28.90
N VAL A 35 -5.64 -7.58 -27.59
CA VAL A 35 -4.29 -7.62 -26.98
C VAL A 35 -3.58 -8.94 -27.28
N VAL A 36 -4.28 -10.07 -27.14
CA VAL A 36 -3.74 -11.40 -27.48
C VAL A 36 -3.27 -11.46 -28.94
N ARG A 37 -4.10 -10.99 -29.88
CA ARG A 37 -3.74 -10.98 -31.31
C ARG A 37 -2.55 -10.07 -31.60
N TYR A 38 -2.48 -8.91 -30.95
CA TYR A 38 -1.38 -7.97 -31.13
C TYR A 38 -0.05 -8.55 -30.62
N GLU A 39 -0.07 -9.20 -29.45
CA GLU A 39 1.09 -9.92 -28.92
C GLU A 39 1.50 -11.15 -29.76
N ASN A 40 0.65 -11.58 -30.69
CA ASN A 40 0.93 -12.67 -31.64
C ASN A 40 1.24 -12.16 -33.05
N GLY A 41 1.43 -10.85 -33.25
CA GLY A 41 1.92 -10.28 -34.50
C GLY A 41 0.86 -9.61 -35.37
N GLN A 42 -0.41 -9.58 -34.95
CA GLN A 42 -1.39 -8.77 -35.66
C GLN A 42 -1.12 -7.28 -35.45
N THR A 43 -1.11 -6.50 -36.53
CA THR A 43 -0.92 -5.05 -36.45
C THR A 43 -2.12 -4.38 -35.76
N PRO A 44 -1.91 -3.62 -34.67
CA PRO A 44 -2.98 -2.85 -34.04
C PRO A 44 -3.47 -1.71 -34.95
N SER A 45 -4.70 -1.24 -34.70
CA SER A 45 -5.15 0.03 -35.29
C SER A 45 -4.26 1.18 -34.81
N LYS A 46 -4.24 2.31 -35.55
CA LYS A 46 -3.45 3.49 -35.16
C LYS A 46 -3.79 3.98 -33.75
N ALA A 47 -5.08 3.98 -33.39
CA ALA A 47 -5.54 4.35 -32.06
C ALA A 47 -5.01 3.40 -30.98
N ASN A 48 -5.14 2.09 -31.19
CA ASN A 48 -4.69 1.07 -30.22
C ASN A 48 -3.16 1.07 -30.09
N ALA A 49 -2.44 1.24 -31.19
CA ALA A 49 -0.99 1.37 -31.17
C ALA A 49 -0.53 2.59 -30.37
N ASN A 50 -1.24 3.72 -30.46
CA ASN A 50 -0.92 4.91 -29.68
C ASN A 50 -1.20 4.72 -28.18
N LEU A 51 -2.32 4.07 -27.82
CA LEU A 51 -2.61 3.73 -26.43
C LEU A 51 -1.54 2.80 -25.83
N ILE A 52 -1.13 1.78 -26.58
CA ILE A 52 -0.09 0.85 -26.11
C ILE A 52 1.26 1.56 -26.00
N ARG A 53 1.60 2.49 -26.90
CA ARG A 53 2.81 3.31 -26.75
C ARG A 53 2.75 4.22 -25.54
N ALA A 54 1.61 4.87 -25.29
CA ALA A 54 1.41 5.69 -24.10
C ALA A 54 1.59 4.87 -22.82
N ALA A 55 1.19 3.59 -22.85
CA ALA A 55 1.40 2.66 -21.75
C ALA A 55 2.88 2.38 -21.41
N ASP A 56 3.83 2.70 -22.29
CA ASP A 56 5.26 2.62 -21.94
C ASP A 56 5.68 3.73 -20.94
N ASN A 57 4.90 4.82 -20.84
CA ASN A 57 5.07 5.87 -19.83
C ASN A 57 4.38 5.43 -18.50
N PRO A 58 5.13 5.32 -17.39
CA PRO A 58 4.58 4.94 -16.09
C PRO A 58 3.49 5.88 -15.57
N ALA A 59 3.60 7.20 -15.79
CA ALA A 59 2.60 8.17 -15.33
C ALA A 59 1.24 7.95 -16.01
N PHE A 60 1.25 7.68 -17.33
CA PHE A 60 0.03 7.32 -18.05
C PHE A 60 -0.59 6.01 -17.52
N MET A 61 0.25 5.04 -17.16
CA MET A 61 -0.23 3.77 -16.58
C MET A 61 -0.77 3.93 -15.17
N ARG A 62 -0.23 4.85 -14.37
CA ARG A 62 -0.80 5.24 -13.07
C ARG A 62 -2.22 5.77 -13.25
N ASP A 63 -2.43 6.71 -14.18
CA ASP A 63 -3.75 7.28 -14.41
C ASP A 63 -4.77 6.22 -14.91
N CYS A 64 -4.31 5.25 -15.72
CA CYS A 64 -5.14 4.10 -16.11
C CYS A 64 -5.47 3.18 -14.93
N PHE A 65 -4.50 2.95 -14.04
CA PHE A 65 -4.67 2.12 -12.86
C PHE A 65 -5.58 2.76 -11.82
N GLU A 66 -5.51 4.08 -11.60
CA GLU A 66 -6.41 4.79 -10.70
C GLU A 66 -7.88 4.71 -11.16
N ARG A 67 -8.11 4.74 -12.49
CA ARG A 67 -9.46 4.65 -13.07
C ARG A 67 -10.02 3.23 -13.07
N ASP A 68 -9.22 2.26 -13.51
CA ASP A 68 -9.71 0.91 -13.87
C ASP A 68 -9.06 -0.21 -13.04
N GLY A 69 -8.23 0.12 -12.03
CA GLY A 69 -7.49 -0.85 -11.21
C GLY A 69 -8.37 -1.79 -10.41
N ASP A 70 -9.59 -1.38 -10.06
CA ASP A 70 -10.61 -2.22 -9.42
C ASP A 70 -11.08 -3.38 -10.31
N LEU A 71 -10.85 -3.30 -11.63
CA LEU A 71 -11.17 -4.37 -12.57
C LEU A 71 -10.12 -5.50 -12.56
N LEU A 72 -9.01 -5.35 -11.82
CA LEU A 72 -7.98 -6.38 -11.69
C LEU A 72 -8.28 -7.33 -10.53
N SER A 73 -7.70 -8.54 -10.56
CA SER A 73 -7.73 -9.40 -9.37
C SER A 73 -6.88 -8.78 -8.25
N HIS A 74 -7.20 -9.09 -7.00
CA HIS A 74 -6.49 -8.54 -5.83
C HIS A 74 -4.97 -8.75 -5.90
N GLU A 75 -4.52 -9.95 -6.30
CA GLU A 75 -3.09 -10.27 -6.44
C GLU A 75 -2.42 -9.46 -7.55
N GLN A 76 -3.06 -9.36 -8.72
CA GLN A 76 -2.51 -8.59 -9.83
C GLN A 76 -2.51 -7.10 -9.56
N ARG A 77 -3.53 -6.60 -8.86
CA ARG A 77 -3.67 -5.19 -8.48
C ARG A 77 -2.50 -4.77 -7.60
N GLY A 78 -2.27 -5.47 -6.48
CA GLY A 78 -1.20 -5.11 -5.54
C GLY A 78 0.19 -5.14 -6.20
N LYS A 79 0.44 -6.13 -7.06
CA LYS A 79 1.71 -6.21 -7.80
C LYS A 79 1.87 -5.08 -8.83
N ALA A 80 0.82 -4.78 -9.59
CA ALA A 80 0.85 -3.72 -10.59
C ALA A 80 1.01 -2.34 -9.92
N GLU A 81 0.33 -2.12 -8.79
CA GLU A 81 0.42 -0.90 -7.99
C GLU A 81 1.85 -0.63 -7.54
N GLN A 82 2.51 -1.62 -6.91
CA GLN A 82 3.90 -1.50 -6.48
C GLN A 82 4.85 -1.15 -7.62
N ILE A 83 4.69 -1.81 -8.77
CA ILE A 83 5.57 -1.62 -9.92
C ILE A 83 5.31 -0.27 -10.60
N ILE A 84 4.05 0.11 -10.81
CA ILE A 84 3.68 1.40 -11.41
C ILE A 84 4.20 2.53 -10.52
N TYR A 85 3.98 2.43 -9.21
CA TYR A 85 4.48 3.40 -8.25
C TYR A 85 6.00 3.54 -8.35
N ALA A 86 6.75 2.44 -8.23
CA ALA A 86 8.20 2.45 -8.34
C ALA A 86 8.67 3.10 -9.66
N LEU A 87 8.06 2.74 -10.79
CA LEU A 87 8.45 3.26 -12.10
C LEU A 87 8.12 4.74 -12.30
N VAL A 88 7.07 5.27 -11.67
CA VAL A 88 6.77 6.71 -11.64
C VAL A 88 7.77 7.44 -10.74
N THR A 89 8.23 6.82 -9.66
CA THR A 89 9.23 7.40 -8.74
C THR A 89 10.60 7.59 -9.41
N PHE A 90 10.97 6.79 -10.41
CA PHE A 90 12.31 6.77 -10.98
C PHE A 90 12.51 7.61 -12.26
N ASP A 91 11.45 8.18 -12.86
CA ASP A 91 11.54 8.79 -14.20
C ASP A 91 10.88 10.18 -14.24
N GLU A 92 11.71 11.20 -14.04
CA GLU A 92 11.58 12.58 -14.55
C GLU A 92 10.41 13.46 -14.02
N ASP A 93 10.75 14.49 -13.20
CA ASP A 93 9.96 15.70 -12.86
C ASP A 93 9.53 15.95 -11.38
N GLY A 94 10.36 15.55 -10.42
CA GLY A 94 10.79 16.53 -9.39
C GLY A 94 9.88 16.93 -8.22
N ASP A 95 8.78 16.23 -7.92
CA ASP A 95 8.29 16.13 -6.53
C ASP A 95 8.24 14.66 -6.15
N ILE A 96 9.37 14.22 -5.61
CA ILE A 96 9.75 12.83 -5.34
C ILE A 96 9.51 12.57 -3.85
N MET A 97 8.93 11.41 -3.52
CA MET A 97 9.15 10.82 -2.20
C MET A 97 10.61 10.34 -2.17
N ASP A 98 11.52 11.21 -1.73
CA ASP A 98 12.98 11.00 -1.75
C ASP A 98 13.32 9.60 -1.22
N ILE A 99 14.45 9.01 -1.61
CA ILE A 99 15.03 7.85 -0.92
C ILE A 99 15.00 8.09 0.60
N ASN A 100 15.28 9.34 1.01
CA ASN A 100 15.11 9.78 2.39
C ASN A 100 13.67 9.61 2.90
N GLU A 101 12.65 9.98 2.14
CA GLU A 101 11.25 9.85 2.56
C GLU A 101 10.79 8.38 2.60
N MET A 102 11.29 7.51 1.70
CA MET A 102 11.07 6.06 1.80
C MET A 102 11.79 5.44 3.01
N TYR A 103 13.01 5.88 3.31
CA TYR A 103 13.70 5.51 4.54
C TYR A 103 12.97 6.04 5.78
N GLU A 104 12.47 7.28 5.76
CA GLU A 104 11.72 7.88 6.86
C GLU A 104 10.43 7.12 7.13
N ILE A 105 9.69 6.71 6.10
CA ILE A 105 8.49 5.88 6.24
C ILE A 105 8.86 4.53 6.85
N THR A 106 9.89 3.87 6.34
CA THR A 106 10.31 2.55 6.85
C THR A 106 10.77 2.66 8.30
N LEU A 107 11.51 3.71 8.63
CA LEU A 107 11.94 4.02 9.99
C LEU A 107 10.73 4.33 10.89
N GLN A 108 9.75 5.10 10.40
CA GLN A 108 8.51 5.36 11.12
C GLN A 108 7.73 4.08 11.37
N GLN A 109 7.70 3.14 10.42
CA GLN A 109 7.08 1.82 10.63
C GLN A 109 7.79 1.03 11.72
N GLU A 110 9.12 0.99 11.71
CA GLU A 110 9.91 0.33 12.77
C GLU A 110 9.65 0.97 14.13
N VAL A 111 9.71 2.30 14.21
CA VAL A 111 9.43 3.06 15.44
C VAL A 111 8.02 2.79 15.94
N LEU A 112 7.00 2.85 15.08
CA LEU A 112 5.61 2.60 15.47
C LEU A 112 5.38 1.15 15.90
N ASN A 113 6.04 0.19 15.26
CA ASN A 113 5.97 -1.21 15.64
C ASN A 113 6.60 -1.45 17.03
N GLU A 114 7.72 -0.80 17.31
CA GLU A 114 8.37 -0.83 18.63
C GLU A 114 7.49 -0.16 19.69
N GLN A 115 6.94 1.03 19.40
CA GLN A 115 6.02 1.73 20.30
C GLN A 115 4.77 0.91 20.62
N ALA A 116 4.17 0.28 19.61
CA ALA A 116 3.01 -0.59 19.80
C ALA A 116 3.38 -1.84 20.63
N ALA A 117 4.56 -2.41 20.42
CA ALA A 117 5.06 -3.54 21.20
C ALA A 117 5.31 -3.16 22.67
N GLN A 118 5.95 -2.01 22.90
CA GLN A 118 6.20 -1.47 24.23
C GLN A 118 4.89 -1.20 24.97
N LEU A 119 3.96 -0.48 24.34
CA LEU A 119 2.64 -0.20 24.92
C LEU A 119 1.89 -1.51 25.25
N MET A 120 1.94 -2.51 24.38
CA MET A 120 1.36 -3.82 24.63
C MET A 120 1.98 -4.48 25.87
N GLY A 121 3.31 -4.46 25.99
CA GLY A 121 4.03 -5.00 27.16
C GLY A 121 3.66 -4.29 28.46
N ASP A 122 3.67 -2.96 28.46
CA ASP A 122 3.31 -2.15 29.62
C ASP A 122 1.85 -2.39 30.03
N THR A 123 0.94 -2.45 29.06
CA THR A 123 -0.48 -2.72 29.31
C THR A 123 -0.71 -4.13 29.87
N ILE A 124 0.04 -5.15 29.43
CA ILE A 124 -0.02 -6.50 30.00
C ILE A 124 0.39 -6.47 31.48
N ASN A 125 1.48 -5.79 31.83
CA ASN A 125 1.91 -5.70 33.23
C ASN A 125 0.85 -5.03 34.11
N LEU A 126 0.20 -3.98 33.60
CA LEU A 126 -0.88 -3.29 34.30
C LEU A 126 -2.16 -4.12 34.41
N LEU A 127 -2.49 -4.89 33.39
CA LEU A 127 -3.59 -5.84 33.43
C LEU A 127 -3.38 -6.89 34.54
N LEU A 128 -2.16 -7.41 34.68
CA LEU A 128 -1.83 -8.35 35.74
C LEU A 128 -1.99 -7.71 37.13
N ALA A 129 -1.47 -6.50 37.32
CA ALA A 129 -1.62 -5.77 38.59
C ALA A 129 -3.08 -5.44 38.92
N ALA A 130 -3.89 -5.05 37.91
CA ALA A 130 -5.31 -4.78 38.08
C ALA A 130 -6.08 -6.04 38.52
N ARG A 131 -5.74 -7.20 37.96
CA ARG A 131 -6.31 -8.50 38.37
C ARG A 131 -5.94 -8.86 39.80
N GLU A 132 -4.69 -8.67 40.19
CA GLU A 132 -4.25 -8.89 41.58
C GLU A 132 -4.99 -7.99 42.59
N GLN A 133 -5.34 -6.78 42.16
CA GLN A 133 -6.10 -5.81 42.97
C GLN A 133 -7.63 -5.96 42.84
N GLU A 134 -8.10 -6.93 42.04
CA GLU A 134 -9.52 -7.14 41.72
C GLU A 134 -10.22 -5.88 41.15
N ASP A 135 -9.47 -4.99 40.47
CA ASP A 135 -10.00 -3.78 39.83
C ASP A 135 -10.59 -4.11 38.45
N ALA A 136 -11.85 -4.55 38.45
CA ALA A 136 -12.58 -4.95 37.25
C ALA A 136 -12.69 -3.84 36.19
N ILE A 137 -12.65 -2.57 36.59
CA ILE A 137 -12.73 -1.44 35.63
C ILE A 137 -11.39 -1.29 34.91
N ALA A 138 -10.29 -1.31 35.66
CA ALA A 138 -8.95 -1.25 35.07
C ALA A 138 -8.70 -2.46 34.16
N GLU A 139 -9.08 -3.66 34.62
CA GLU A 139 -8.99 -4.89 33.84
C GLU A 139 -9.70 -4.75 32.47
N ALA A 140 -10.97 -4.33 32.46
CA ALA A 140 -11.74 -4.17 31.23
C ALA A 140 -11.11 -3.15 30.27
N VAL A 141 -10.59 -2.03 30.80
CA VAL A 141 -9.91 -1.00 30.00
C VAL A 141 -8.63 -1.55 29.38
N TYR A 142 -7.78 -2.23 30.16
CA TYR A 142 -6.52 -2.76 29.66
C TYR A 142 -6.72 -3.90 28.66
N GLU A 143 -7.71 -4.77 28.86
CA GLU A 143 -8.07 -5.80 27.87
C GLU A 143 -8.54 -5.20 26.54
N ASP A 144 -9.34 -4.13 26.59
CA ASP A 144 -9.79 -3.44 25.38
C ASP A 144 -8.62 -2.80 24.63
N VAL A 145 -7.73 -2.11 25.35
CA VAL A 145 -6.50 -1.55 24.78
C VAL A 145 -5.66 -2.63 24.10
N LEU A 146 -5.48 -3.79 24.72
CA LEU A 146 -4.71 -4.91 24.12
C LEU A 146 -5.36 -5.44 22.83
N LYS A 147 -6.68 -5.56 22.79
CA LYS A 147 -7.41 -5.96 21.58
C LYS A 147 -7.20 -4.93 20.47
N GLN A 148 -7.33 -3.64 20.77
CA GLN A 148 -7.12 -2.58 19.78
C GLN A 148 -5.68 -2.57 19.25
N ILE A 149 -4.67 -2.72 20.11
CA ILE A 149 -3.26 -2.82 19.67
C ILE A 149 -3.06 -4.04 18.76
N SER A 150 -3.70 -5.18 19.05
CA SER A 150 -3.59 -6.38 18.21
C SER A 150 -4.12 -6.18 16.80
N HIS A 151 -5.11 -5.30 16.61
CA HIS A 151 -5.62 -4.91 15.29
C HIS A 151 -4.75 -3.84 14.61
N ILE A 152 -4.11 -2.96 15.37
CA ILE A 152 -3.25 -1.90 14.84
C ILE A 152 -1.93 -2.46 14.33
N LYS A 153 -1.32 -3.41 15.05
CA LYS A 153 0.04 -3.91 14.73
C LYS A 153 0.21 -4.41 13.29
N PRO A 154 -0.70 -5.24 12.73
CA PRO A 154 -0.61 -5.65 11.33
C PRO A 154 -0.72 -4.49 10.34
N ARG A 155 -1.52 -3.47 10.67
CA ARG A 155 -1.80 -2.31 9.81
C ARG A 155 -0.60 -1.40 9.63
N ILE A 156 0.31 -1.34 10.63
CA ILE A 156 1.59 -0.61 10.51
C ILE A 156 2.36 -1.09 9.26
N ILE A 157 2.38 -2.41 9.03
CA ILE A 157 3.09 -3.02 7.91
C ILE A 157 2.22 -3.02 6.64
N SER A 158 0.93 -3.38 6.73
CA SER A 158 0.09 -3.57 5.54
C SER A 158 -0.48 -2.27 4.94
N GLU A 159 -0.80 -1.28 5.78
CA GLU A 159 -1.40 0.00 5.36
C GLU A 159 -0.41 1.16 5.40
N GLY A 160 0.66 1.04 6.18
CA GLY A 160 1.68 2.09 6.36
C GLY A 160 2.86 2.00 5.38
N HIS A 161 2.96 0.93 4.60
CA HIS A 161 4.07 0.71 3.66
C HIS A 161 3.98 1.72 2.52
N LEU A 162 4.76 2.81 2.63
CA LEU A 162 4.83 3.93 1.67
C LEU A 162 3.68 4.95 1.77
N ASN A 163 3.08 5.13 2.96
CA ASN A 163 2.04 6.16 3.14
C ASN A 163 2.18 6.92 4.48
N THR A 164 2.74 8.13 4.42
CA THR A 164 2.99 9.00 5.59
C THR A 164 1.71 9.44 6.31
N VAL A 165 0.62 9.65 5.57
CA VAL A 165 -0.69 10.02 6.13
C VAL A 165 -1.24 8.86 6.95
N ARG A 166 -1.19 7.63 6.44
CA ARG A 166 -1.62 6.43 7.17
C ARG A 166 -0.76 6.15 8.39
N LEU A 167 0.56 6.30 8.30
CA LEU A 167 1.43 6.19 9.47
C LEU A 167 1.11 7.24 10.53
N SER A 168 0.77 8.46 10.12
CA SER A 168 0.33 9.52 11.05
C SER A 168 -1.00 9.22 11.73
N GLU A 169 -1.96 8.64 11.00
CA GLU A 169 -3.22 8.15 11.58
C GLU A 169 -2.97 7.03 12.61
N ILE A 170 -2.16 6.04 12.24
CA ILE A 170 -1.81 4.91 13.10
C ILE A 170 -1.06 5.38 14.35
N ARG A 171 -0.13 6.33 14.21
CA ARG A 171 0.54 6.99 15.34
C ARG A 171 -0.48 7.61 16.30
N GLY A 172 -1.45 8.38 15.76
CA GLY A 172 -2.50 8.98 16.56
C GLY A 172 -3.36 7.94 17.31
N GLN A 173 -3.62 6.79 16.68
CA GLN A 173 -4.32 5.67 17.34
C GLN A 173 -3.49 5.11 18.52
N ILE A 174 -2.20 4.85 18.32
CA ILE A 174 -1.30 4.35 19.37
C ILE A 174 -1.19 5.35 20.52
N GLU A 175 -1.04 6.65 20.22
CA GLU A 175 -0.99 7.71 21.23
C GLU A 175 -2.29 7.83 22.02
N CYS A 176 -3.44 7.70 21.36
CA CYS A 176 -4.74 7.70 22.03
C CYS A 176 -4.86 6.55 23.04
N LEU A 177 -4.47 5.33 22.62
CA LEU A 177 -4.47 4.16 23.48
C LEU A 177 -3.52 4.32 24.67
N LYS A 178 -2.31 4.86 24.42
CA LYS A 178 -1.37 5.18 25.50
C LYS A 178 -1.97 6.16 26.51
N ASN A 179 -2.58 7.25 26.04
CA ASN A 179 -3.23 8.23 26.91
C ASN A 179 -4.38 7.62 27.74
N MET A 180 -5.11 6.65 27.20
CA MET A 180 -6.12 5.91 27.96
C MET A 180 -5.50 5.10 29.10
N VAL A 181 -4.38 4.41 28.85
CA VAL A 181 -3.63 3.65 29.87
C VAL A 181 -3.10 4.59 30.95
N ASP A 182 -2.41 5.65 30.56
CA ASP A 182 -1.82 6.64 31.48
C ASP A 182 -2.90 7.31 32.34
N SER A 183 -4.04 7.67 31.74
CA SER A 183 -5.17 8.26 32.46
C SER A 183 -5.81 7.29 33.46
N ARG A 184 -5.81 5.98 33.18
CA ARG A 184 -6.31 4.98 34.13
C ARG A 184 -5.36 4.84 35.32
N GLN A 185 -4.06 4.80 35.06
CA GLN A 185 -3.03 4.76 36.11
C GLN A 185 -3.08 5.99 37.02
N ALA A 186 -3.18 7.19 36.44
CA ALA A 186 -3.25 8.44 37.21
C ALA A 186 -4.48 8.53 38.12
N LYS A 187 -5.57 7.81 37.80
CA LYS A 187 -6.77 7.70 38.65
C LYS A 187 -6.66 6.62 39.74
N ALA A 188 -5.67 5.74 39.63
CA ALA A 188 -5.44 4.64 40.58
C ALA A 188 -4.34 4.97 41.62
N ALA A 189 -3.51 5.99 41.37
CA ALA A 189 -2.51 6.55 42.29
C ALA A 189 -3.13 7.59 43.25
#